data_AF-A0A7W0F5F3-F1
#
_entry.id   AF-A0A7W0F5F3-F1
#
_cell.length_a   1.000
_cell.length_b   1.000
_cell.length_c   1.000
_cell.angle_alpha   90.00
_cell.angle_beta   90.00
_cell.angle_gamma   90.00
#
_symmetry.space_group_name_H-M   'P 1'
#
loop_
_entity.id
_entity.type
_entity.pdbx_description
1 polymer ?
#
loop_
_entity_poly.entity_id
_entity_poly.type
_entity_poly.pdbx_seq_one_letter_code
_entity_poly.pdbx_strand_id
1 'polypeptide(L)'
;MTGPARRSLSARKAAGVIMAAAGVWLFLNISAFVDVTLRARSAYLEGMKYLKWHEDPAVKKEALDLWLEKSKSKISSSEDRELLEESLRMQYKIKMEDNDAKNAYYWFQTVIESFQPPRSVYVKKAEDKIKEAEKLWKEAG
;
A
#
# COMPACT_ATOMS: atom_id res chain seq x y z
N MET A 1 -45.84 -34.39 -20.82
CA MET A 1 -44.70 -34.68 -21.71
C MET A 1 -44.01 -33.37 -22.07
N THR A 2 -42.85 -33.06 -21.47
CA THR A 2 -42.07 -31.87 -21.87
C THR A 2 -41.22 -32.22 -23.08
N GLY A 3 -41.52 -31.61 -24.23
CA GLY A 3 -40.84 -31.89 -25.50
C GLY A 3 -39.34 -31.55 -25.48
N PRO A 4 -38.53 -32.16 -26.37
CA PRO A 4 -37.08 -32.02 -26.41
C PRO A 4 -36.61 -30.56 -26.54
N ALA A 5 -37.38 -29.70 -27.23
CA ALA A 5 -37.09 -28.27 -27.38
C ALA A 5 -37.17 -27.46 -26.07
N ARG A 6 -38.05 -27.83 -25.12
CA ARG A 6 -38.12 -27.14 -23.81
C ARG A 6 -36.91 -27.50 -22.93
N ARG A 7 -36.40 -28.73 -23.03
CA ARG A 7 -35.23 -29.21 -22.28
C ARG A 7 -33.92 -28.56 -22.77
N SER A 8 -33.77 -28.31 -24.07
CA SER A 8 -32.59 -27.64 -24.62
C SER A 8 -32.52 -26.15 -24.28
N LEU A 9 -33.67 -25.46 -24.24
CA LEU A 9 -33.80 -24.07 -23.79
C LEU A 9 -33.52 -23.90 -22.28
N SER A 10 -34.00 -24.81 -21.42
CA SER A 10 -33.70 -24.78 -19.99
C SER A 10 -32.22 -25.08 -19.70
N ALA A 11 -31.62 -26.03 -20.44
CA ALA A 11 -30.19 -26.34 -20.33
C ALA A 11 -29.31 -25.16 -20.75
N ARG A 12 -29.65 -24.45 -21.83
CA ARG A 12 -28.94 -23.23 -22.26
C ARG A 12 -29.02 -22.10 -21.23
N LYS A 13 -30.20 -21.90 -20.62
CA LYS A 13 -30.37 -20.91 -19.53
C LYS A 13 -29.55 -21.29 -18.30
N ALA A 14 -29.59 -22.55 -17.89
CA ALA A 14 -28.78 -23.05 -16.78
C ALA A 14 -27.28 -22.90 -17.04
N ALA A 15 -26.81 -23.22 -18.25
CA ALA A 15 -25.42 -23.02 -18.65
C ALA A 15 -25.01 -21.53 -18.61
N GLY A 16 -25.89 -20.63 -19.06
CA GLY A 16 -25.65 -19.19 -18.96
C GLY A 16 -25.50 -18.69 -17.53
N VAL A 17 -26.34 -19.18 -16.61
CA VAL A 17 -26.26 -18.84 -15.17
C VAL A 17 -24.95 -19.36 -14.56
N ILE A 18 -24.55 -20.60 -14.87
CA ILE A 18 -23.30 -21.19 -14.38
C ILE A 18 -22.09 -20.40 -14.90
N MET A 19 -22.08 -20.05 -16.19
CA MET A 19 -21.03 -19.23 -16.80
C MET A 19 -20.94 -17.85 -16.14
N ALA A 20 -22.07 -17.21 -15.87
CA ALA A 20 -22.11 -15.92 -15.18
C ALA A 20 -21.55 -16.04 -13.75
N ALA A 21 -21.95 -17.08 -13.01
CA ALA A 21 -21.44 -17.33 -11.65
C ALA A 21 -19.92 -17.59 -11.66
N ALA A 22 -19.43 -18.41 -12.60
CA ALA A 22 -18.00 -18.66 -12.77
C ALA A 22 -17.24 -17.37 -13.16
N GLY A 23 -17.82 -16.54 -14.01
CA GLY A 23 -17.25 -15.24 -14.40
C GLY A 23 -17.13 -14.27 -13.22
N VAL A 24 -18.18 -14.14 -12.41
CA VAL A 24 -18.16 -13.33 -11.19
C VAL A 24 -17.12 -13.86 -10.21
N TRP A 25 -17.09 -15.18 -9.98
CA TRP A 25 -16.11 -15.80 -9.09
C TRP A 25 -14.67 -15.54 -9.55
N LEU A 26 -14.39 -15.70 -10.85
CA LEU A 26 -13.07 -15.43 -11.42
C LEU A 26 -12.70 -13.95 -11.28
N PHE A 27 -13.61 -13.04 -11.60
CA PHE A 27 -13.40 -11.61 -11.49
C PHE A 27 -13.06 -11.18 -10.05
N LEU A 28 -13.78 -11.69 -9.05
CA LEU A 28 -13.51 -11.36 -7.65
C LEU A 28 -12.11 -11.84 -7.22
N ASN A 29 -11.71 -13.04 -7.63
CA ASN A 29 -10.39 -13.59 -7.30
C ASN A 29 -9.27 -12.81 -8.00
N ILE A 30 -9.44 -12.44 -9.27
CA ILE A 30 -8.48 -11.59 -9.99
C ILE A 30 -8.38 -10.21 -9.34
N SER A 31 -9.52 -9.60 -8.98
CA SER A 31 -9.54 -8.28 -8.35
C SER A 31 -8.83 -8.30 -7.00
N ALA A 32 -9.09 -9.30 -6.16
CA ALA A 32 -8.39 -9.48 -4.89
C ALA A 32 -6.89 -9.71 -5.10
N PHE A 33 -6.50 -10.54 -6.07
CA PHE A 33 -5.08 -10.77 -6.40
C PHE A 33 -4.36 -9.47 -6.78
N VAL A 34 -4.98 -8.66 -7.64
CA VAL A 34 -4.43 -7.39 -8.11
C VAL A 34 -4.34 -6.39 -6.97
N ASP A 35 -5.39 -6.22 -6.17
CA ASP A 35 -5.39 -5.30 -5.03
C ASP A 35 -4.28 -5.65 -4.02
N VAL A 36 -4.19 -6.90 -3.59
CA VAL A 36 -3.15 -7.36 -2.64
C VAL A 36 -1.75 -7.14 -3.22
N THR A 37 -1.55 -7.44 -4.50
CA THR A 37 -0.24 -7.25 -5.16
C THR A 37 0.15 -5.77 -5.24
N LEU A 38 -0.80 -4.87 -5.54
CA LEU A 38 -0.56 -3.44 -5.59
C LEU A 38 -0.29 -2.85 -4.21
N ARG A 39 -1.00 -3.30 -3.17
CA ARG A 39 -0.74 -2.90 -1.78
C ARG A 39 0.64 -3.37 -1.31
N ALA A 40 1.01 -4.61 -1.63
CA ALA A 40 2.36 -5.13 -1.37
C ALA A 40 3.44 -4.30 -2.05
N ARG A 41 3.23 -3.93 -3.32
CA ARG A 41 4.12 -3.03 -4.05
C ARG A 41 4.27 -1.67 -3.36
N SER A 42 3.14 -1.05 -3.02
CA SER A 42 3.13 0.29 -2.42
C SER A 42 3.86 0.31 -1.08
N ALA A 43 3.54 -0.63 -0.20
CA ALA A 43 4.18 -0.73 1.11
C ALA A 43 5.68 -1.09 1.00
N TYR A 44 6.05 -1.95 0.04
CA TYR A 44 7.47 -2.23 -0.22
C TYR A 44 8.24 -0.99 -0.66
N LEU A 45 7.67 -0.21 -1.59
CA LEU A 45 8.28 1.05 -2.05
C LEU A 45 8.38 2.08 -0.93
N GLU A 46 7.40 2.12 -0.05
CA GLU A 46 7.41 2.97 1.14
C GLU A 46 8.55 2.55 2.10
N GLY A 47 8.74 1.25 2.34
CA GLY A 47 9.90 0.75 3.10
C GLY A 47 11.24 1.12 2.47
N MET A 48 11.35 0.98 1.14
CA MET A 48 12.55 1.39 0.39
C MET A 48 12.81 2.90 0.47
N LYS A 49 11.76 3.72 0.50
CA LYS A 49 11.87 5.18 0.68
C LYS A 49 12.53 5.50 2.03
N TYR A 50 12.08 4.84 3.10
CA TYR A 50 12.65 5.03 4.43
C TYR A 50 14.09 4.52 4.53
N LEU A 51 14.44 3.40 3.89
CA LEU A 51 15.85 2.99 3.78
C LEU A 51 16.71 4.07 3.11
N LYS A 52 16.23 4.61 1.98
CA LYS A 52 16.93 5.69 1.29
C LYS A 52 17.08 6.95 2.15
N TRP A 53 16.06 7.29 2.94
CA TRP A 53 16.12 8.41 3.87
C TRP A 53 17.10 8.19 5.02
N HIS A 54 17.26 6.95 5.48
CA HIS A 54 18.27 6.60 6.45
C HIS A 54 19.69 6.71 5.87
N GLU A 55 19.89 6.25 4.63
CA GLU A 55 21.17 6.36 3.91
C GLU A 55 21.55 7.81 3.59
N ASP A 56 20.57 8.62 3.19
CA ASP A 56 20.75 10.02 2.83
C ASP A 56 19.65 10.91 3.47
N PRO A 57 19.92 11.47 4.66
CA PRO A 57 18.99 12.37 5.35
C PRO A 57 18.70 13.67 4.57
N ALA A 58 19.56 14.08 3.63
CA ALA A 58 19.31 15.26 2.82
C ALA A 58 18.11 15.06 1.89
N VAL A 59 17.97 13.84 1.33
CA VAL A 59 16.81 13.45 0.50
C VAL A 59 15.52 13.47 1.31
N LYS A 60 15.56 13.06 2.58
CA LYS A 60 14.41 13.13 3.49
C LYS A 60 13.97 14.58 3.70
N LYS A 61 14.93 15.45 4.01
CA LYS A 61 14.67 16.87 4.23
C LYS A 61 14.06 17.52 3.00
N GLU A 62 14.63 17.32 1.81
CA GLU A 62 14.09 17.86 0.56
C GLU A 62 12.65 17.39 0.32
N ALA A 63 12.37 16.11 0.49
CA ALA A 63 11.04 15.55 0.32
C ALA A 63 10.02 16.12 1.31
N LEU A 64 10.42 16.31 2.58
CA LEU A 64 9.56 16.86 3.62
C LEU A 64 9.37 18.37 3.48
N ASP A 65 10.38 19.11 3.01
CA ASP A 65 10.27 20.54 2.70
C ASP A 65 9.23 20.76 1.57
N LEU A 66 9.31 19.97 0.49
CA LEU A 66 8.32 19.99 -0.59
C LEU A 66 6.91 19.60 -0.11
N TRP A 67 6.80 18.59 0.76
CA TRP A 67 5.54 18.18 1.36
C TRP A 67 4.93 19.30 2.21
N LEU A 68 5.75 19.99 3.01
CA LEU A 68 5.31 21.07 3.88
C LEU A 68 4.80 22.26 3.05
N GLU A 69 5.54 22.68 2.02
CA GLU A 69 5.14 23.79 1.15
C GLU A 69 3.85 23.48 0.40
N LYS A 70 3.72 22.27 -0.17
CA LYS A 70 2.48 21.83 -0.83
C LYS A 70 1.31 21.70 0.13
N SER A 71 1.55 21.40 1.41
CA SER A 71 0.50 21.29 2.41
C SER A 71 0.03 22.67 2.86
N LYS A 72 0.97 23.61 3.08
CA LYS A 72 0.67 25.02 3.36
C LYS A 72 -0.09 25.68 2.22
N SER A 73 0.27 25.41 0.96
CA SER A 73 -0.40 26.01 -0.20
C SER A 73 -1.87 25.60 -0.34
N LYS A 74 -2.30 24.52 0.33
CA LYS A 74 -3.69 24.07 0.36
C LYS A 74 -4.51 24.70 1.49
N ILE A 75 -3.85 25.37 2.45
CA ILE A 75 -4.54 26.08 3.51
C ILE A 75 -5.12 27.35 2.91
N SER A 76 -6.44 27.40 2.81
CA SER A 76 -7.17 28.62 2.44
C SER A 76 -7.07 29.68 3.53
N SER A 77 -7.43 30.92 3.21
CA SER A 77 -7.60 31.99 4.20
C SER A 77 -8.80 31.67 5.12
N SER A 78 -8.56 30.84 6.13
CA SER A 78 -9.49 30.55 7.23
C SER A 78 -9.03 31.27 8.49
N GLU A 79 -9.97 31.51 9.40
CA GLU A 79 -9.70 32.00 10.76
C GLU A 79 -8.69 31.10 11.49
N ASP A 80 -8.74 29.79 11.22
CA ASP A 80 -7.87 28.76 11.80
C ASP A 80 -6.52 28.56 11.09
N ARG A 81 -6.13 29.46 10.17
CA ARG A 81 -4.92 29.27 9.35
C ARG A 81 -3.66 29.06 10.20
N GLU A 82 -3.51 29.83 11.27
CA GLU A 82 -2.35 29.74 12.17
C GLU A 82 -2.28 28.38 12.86
N LEU A 83 -3.41 27.88 13.38
CA LEU A 83 -3.50 26.56 14.01
C LEU A 83 -3.17 25.43 13.01
N LEU A 84 -3.66 25.55 11.77
CA LEU A 84 -3.38 24.58 10.71
C LEU A 84 -1.90 24.60 10.32
N GLU A 85 -1.29 25.77 10.14
CA GLU A 85 0.14 25.89 9.84
C GLU A 85 1.00 25.36 10.97
N GLU A 86 0.65 25.62 12.23
CA GLU A 86 1.36 25.09 13.40
C GLU A 86 1.25 23.56 13.46
N SER A 87 0.08 23.00 13.19
CA SER A 87 -0.11 21.55 13.11
C SER A 87 0.79 20.91 12.04
N LEU A 88 0.99 21.59 10.90
CA LEU A 88 1.87 21.12 9.83
C LEU A 88 3.35 21.20 10.23
N ARG A 89 3.76 22.26 10.93
CA ARG A 89 5.12 22.39 11.48
C ARG A 89 5.42 21.29 12.49
N MET A 90 4.48 20.99 13.36
CA MET A 90 4.62 19.89 14.33
C MET A 90 4.71 18.53 13.64
N GLN A 91 3.88 18.27 12.63
CA GLN A 91 3.98 17.04 11.82
C GLN A 91 5.32 16.94 11.08
N TYR A 92 5.81 18.04 10.51
CA TYR A 92 7.13 18.09 9.87
C TYR A 92 8.24 17.74 10.86
N LYS A 93 8.22 18.33 12.05
CA LYS A 93 9.20 18.07 13.11
C LYS A 93 9.22 16.60 13.50
N ILE A 94 8.05 16.01 13.78
CA ILE A 94 7.93 14.58 14.11
C ILE A 94 8.51 13.72 12.98
N LYS A 95 8.13 14.00 11.72
CA LYS A 95 8.64 13.24 10.56
C LYS A 95 10.15 13.35 10.40
N MET A 96 10.75 14.50 10.70
CA MET A 96 12.19 14.70 10.66
C MET A 96 12.91 13.89 11.75
N GLU A 97 12.35 13.86 12.96
CA GLU A 97 12.91 13.17 14.14
C GLU A 97 12.66 11.65 14.13
N ASP A 98 11.69 11.17 13.34
CA ASP A 98 11.37 9.74 13.22
C ASP A 98 12.58 8.90 12.77
N ASN A 99 12.73 7.73 13.40
CA ASN A 99 13.75 6.75 13.03
C ASN A 99 13.38 6.05 11.71
N ASP A 100 14.09 6.40 10.65
CA ASP A 100 13.82 5.91 9.30
C ASP A 100 14.08 4.40 9.13
N ALA A 101 15.14 3.86 9.75
CA ALA A 101 15.42 2.43 9.69
C ALA A 101 14.32 1.59 10.37
N LYS A 102 13.82 2.06 11.52
CA LYS A 102 12.66 1.47 12.21
C LYS A 102 11.41 1.53 11.32
N ASN A 103 11.13 2.67 10.68
CA ASN A 103 9.99 2.81 9.79
C ASN A 103 10.10 1.88 8.57
N ALA A 104 11.28 1.76 7.97
CA ALA A 104 11.53 0.82 6.87
C ALA A 104 11.21 -0.62 7.29
N TYR A 105 11.67 -1.04 8.47
CA TYR A 105 11.40 -2.36 9.04
C TYR A 105 9.89 -2.64 9.13
N TYR A 106 9.11 -1.73 9.73
CA TYR A 106 7.66 -1.92 9.86
C TYR A 106 6.93 -1.96 8.53
N TRP A 107 7.37 -1.18 7.54
CA TRP A 107 6.80 -1.26 6.19
C TRP A 107 7.08 -2.61 5.52
N PHE A 108 8.31 -3.14 5.63
CA PHE A 108 8.60 -4.49 5.12
C PHE A 108 7.85 -5.56 5.89
N GLN A 109 7.75 -5.46 7.22
CA GLN A 109 6.96 -6.36 8.04
C GLN A 109 5.48 -6.36 7.60
N THR A 110 4.91 -5.18 7.37
CA THR A 110 3.54 -5.04 6.85
C THR A 110 3.38 -5.76 5.51
N VAL A 111 4.36 -5.66 4.61
CA VAL A 111 4.32 -6.37 3.32
C VAL A 111 4.26 -7.88 3.53
N ILE A 112 5.08 -8.38 4.44
CA ILE A 112 5.20 -9.81 4.72
C ILE A 112 3.93 -10.31 5.42
N GLU A 113 3.41 -9.61 6.42
CA GLU A 113 2.33 -10.14 7.26
C GLU A 113 0.94 -9.88 6.68
N SER A 114 0.73 -8.77 5.97
CA SER A 114 -0.61 -8.31 5.59
C SER A 114 -1.00 -8.55 4.13
N PHE A 115 -0.05 -8.80 3.22
CA PHE A 115 -0.34 -8.90 1.78
C PHE A 115 -0.04 -10.29 1.20
N GLN A 116 -0.50 -11.32 1.92
CA GLN A 116 -0.55 -12.71 1.43
C GLN A 116 -1.69 -13.49 2.13
N PRO A 117 -2.36 -14.44 1.43
CA PRO A 117 -2.23 -14.80 0.01
C PRO A 117 -3.00 -13.85 -0.94
N PRO A 118 -2.62 -13.78 -2.24
CA PRO A 118 -1.52 -14.47 -2.92
C PRO A 118 -0.16 -13.85 -2.59
N ARG A 119 0.87 -14.69 -2.57
CA ARG A 119 2.25 -14.24 -2.31
C ARG A 119 2.84 -13.60 -3.56
N SER A 120 3.07 -12.29 -3.52
CA SER A 120 3.64 -11.54 -4.65
C SER A 120 5.18 -11.48 -4.62
N VAL A 121 5.79 -11.02 -5.71
CA VAL A 121 7.25 -10.77 -5.80
C VAL A 121 7.71 -9.74 -4.76
N TYR A 122 6.84 -8.80 -4.37
CA TYR A 122 7.17 -7.77 -3.37
C TYR A 122 7.29 -8.34 -1.96
N VAL A 123 6.55 -9.40 -1.63
CA VAL A 123 6.72 -10.13 -0.37
C VAL A 123 8.12 -10.72 -0.29
N LYS A 124 8.58 -11.38 -1.35
CA LYS A 124 9.95 -11.92 -1.41
C LYS A 124 11.00 -10.82 -1.25
N LYS A 125 10.84 -9.70 -1.97
CA LYS A 125 11.76 -8.56 -1.85
C LYS A 125 11.76 -7.95 -0.45
N ALA A 126 10.61 -7.90 0.22
CA ALA A 126 10.50 -7.40 1.59
C ALA A 126 11.21 -8.33 2.59
N GLU A 127 11.10 -9.65 2.44
CA GLU A 127 11.85 -10.62 3.26
C GLU A 127 13.36 -10.51 3.11
N ASP A 128 13.83 -10.18 1.91
CA ASP A 128 15.26 -9.94 1.67
C ASP A 128 15.71 -8.64 2.38
N LYS A 129 14.89 -7.59 2.31
CA LYS A 129 15.22 -6.25 2.82
C LYS A 129 14.95 -6.03 4.32
N ILE A 130 14.04 -6.78 4.92
CA ILE A 130 13.69 -6.60 6.34
C ILE A 130 14.89 -6.85 7.28
N LYS A 131 15.78 -7.79 6.92
CA LYS A 131 16.99 -8.10 7.69
C LYS A 131 17.98 -6.93 7.72
N GLU A 132 18.11 -6.24 6.60
CA GLU A 132 18.94 -5.04 6.46
C GLU A 132 18.36 -3.90 7.32
N ALA A 133 17.06 -3.65 7.21
CA ALA A 133 16.37 -2.64 8.01
C ALA A 133 16.45 -2.93 9.52
N GLU A 134 16.29 -4.19 9.93
CA GLU A 134 16.41 -4.61 11.34
C GLU A 134 17.82 -4.33 11.89
N LYS A 135 18.86 -4.63 11.09
CA LYS A 135 20.24 -4.37 11.47
C LYS A 135 20.48 -2.87 11.66
N LEU A 136 20.10 -2.06 10.67
CA LEU A 136 20.27 -0.60 10.72
C LEU A 136 19.50 0.01 11.89
N TRP A 137 18.29 -0.49 12.18
CA TRP A 137 17.51 -0.02 13.32
C TRP A 137 18.23 -0.30 14.65
N LYS A 138 18.81 -1.49 14.83
CA LYS A 138 19.58 -1.83 16.04
C LYS A 138 20.86 -1.00 16.20
N GLU A 139 21.47 -0.55 15.11
CA GLU A 139 22.65 0.30 15.12
C GLU A 139 22.32 1.79 15.37
N ALA A 140 21.08 2.20 15.05
CA ALA A 140 20.59 3.57 15.21
C ALA A 140 19.91 3.86 16.56
N GLY A 141 19.77 2.85 17.43
CA GLY A 141 19.18 2.95 18.77
C GLY A 141 20.22 2.82 19.86
#